data_AF-A0A914LGE1-F1
#
_entry.id   AF-A0A914LGE1-F1
#
_cell.length_a   1.000
_cell.length_b   1.000
_cell.length_c   1.000
_cell.angle_alpha   90.00
_cell.angle_beta   90.00
_cell.angle_gamma   90.00
#
_symmetry.space_group_name_H-M   'P 1'
#
loop_
_entity.id
_entity.type
_entity.pdbx_description
1 polymer ?
#
loop_
_entity_poly.entity_id
_entity_poly.type
_entity_poly.pdbx_seq_one_letter_code
_entity_poly.pdbx_strand_id
1 'polypeptide(L)'
;MSRHIRNFGEYSVKHFYKEEAAETVNSSKFKIGVFRNVFTVKNIEDAPEGSDQLLEDLIDYFIEKADKSTGTKAEKCSIIIRSAVLEKPIQIPYRGFAQNTPQVVMEQLDSVDQSGKRMGRPSLYSQPIHIEIVMGPSHEEALALIEKGNSGSGRKSRHIMKGTDLNNLIEVRNDDLGEPFKYHCLLLAVQLTLMYINMDNTPKEKMNFQRIIAGKGARSKTQRYTLIKDMLIQMKRHGIRYPLKLQEYNVEEHAPLIQKYFNEKFPGEYRLAVFGEYGQMKPLWKGAARAEKD
;
A
#
# COMPACT_ATOMS: atom_id res chain seq x y z
N MET A 1 -14.91 0.49 -21.63
CA MET A 1 -16.17 1.24 -21.52
C MET A 1 -16.05 2.45 -22.43
N SER A 2 -16.84 2.49 -23.50
CA SER A 2 -16.88 3.59 -24.47
C SER A 2 -17.53 4.80 -23.78
N ARG A 3 -16.76 5.86 -23.48
CA ARG A 3 -17.28 7.13 -22.96
C ARG A 3 -17.62 8.04 -24.14
N HIS A 4 -18.78 8.70 -24.03
CA HIS A 4 -19.51 9.55 -24.98
C HIS A 4 -18.87 9.88 -26.33
N ILE A 5 -19.63 9.63 -27.40
CA ILE A 5 -19.38 10.20 -28.74
C ILE A 5 -19.48 11.71 -28.59
N ARG A 6 -18.36 12.42 -28.72
CA ARG A 6 -18.31 13.89 -28.62
C ARG A 6 -18.94 14.52 -29.85
N ASN A 7 -19.77 15.54 -29.67
CA ASN A 7 -20.54 16.12 -30.77
C ASN A 7 -19.99 17.50 -31.16
N PHE A 8 -18.75 17.52 -31.68
CA PHE A 8 -18.16 18.73 -32.29
C PHE A 8 -18.68 19.00 -33.71
N GLY A 9 -19.75 18.30 -34.14
CA GLY A 9 -20.30 18.36 -35.49
C GLY A 9 -19.28 17.92 -36.54
N GLU A 10 -19.17 18.70 -37.61
CA GLU A 10 -18.20 18.48 -38.71
C GLU A 10 -16.78 18.96 -38.37
N TYR A 11 -16.62 19.70 -37.27
CA TYR A 11 -15.37 20.34 -36.91
C TYR A 11 -14.53 19.50 -35.94
N SER A 12 -13.21 19.61 -36.04
CA SER A 12 -12.30 19.06 -35.02
C SER A 12 -12.38 19.91 -33.74
N VAL A 13 -12.19 19.29 -32.57
CA VAL A 13 -12.16 20.01 -31.28
C VAL A 13 -11.22 21.23 -31.26
N LYS A 14 -10.12 21.21 -32.03
CA LYS A 14 -9.17 22.32 -32.15
C LYS A 14 -9.74 23.56 -32.85
N HIS A 15 -10.88 23.45 -33.50
CA HIS A 15 -11.62 24.59 -34.06
C HIS A 15 -12.16 25.50 -32.96
N PHE A 16 -12.50 24.92 -31.80
CA PHE A 16 -13.23 25.61 -30.74
C PHE A 16 -12.36 26.11 -29.59
N TYR A 17 -11.06 25.82 -29.59
CA TYR A 17 -10.16 26.37 -28.57
C TYR A 17 -8.76 26.65 -29.13
N LYS A 18 -8.09 27.63 -28.52
CA LYS A 18 -6.66 27.87 -28.69
C LYS A 18 -5.94 27.52 -27.39
N GLU A 19 -5.00 26.59 -27.46
CA GLU A 19 -4.08 26.27 -26.37
C GLU A 19 -3.02 27.38 -26.26
N GLU A 20 -2.86 27.94 -25.06
CA GLU A 20 -1.86 28.98 -24.76
C GLU A 20 -0.67 28.41 -24.00
N ALA A 21 -0.94 27.49 -23.07
CA ALA A 21 0.09 26.76 -22.33
C ALA A 21 -0.42 25.40 -21.89
N ALA A 22 0.48 24.41 -21.84
CA ALA A 22 0.19 23.09 -21.30
C ALA A 22 1.39 22.58 -20.51
N GLU A 23 1.14 22.06 -19.31
CA GLU A 23 2.14 21.44 -18.44
C GLU A 23 1.60 20.09 -17.97
N THR A 24 2.48 19.10 -17.85
CA THR A 24 2.15 17.81 -17.24
C THR A 24 3.25 17.42 -16.28
N VAL A 25 2.88 17.20 -15.02
CA VAL A 25 3.78 16.80 -13.94
C VAL A 25 3.36 15.44 -13.44
N ASN A 26 4.28 14.48 -13.45
CA ASN A 26 4.01 13.10 -13.05
C ASN A 26 4.87 12.71 -11.86
N SER A 27 4.26 12.07 -10.87
CA SER A 27 4.93 11.44 -9.74
C SER A 27 4.73 9.93 -9.81
N SER A 28 5.75 9.22 -10.28
CA SER A 28 5.77 7.75 -10.28
C SER A 28 5.67 7.17 -8.86
N LYS A 29 6.23 7.88 -7.87
CA LYS A 29 6.21 7.48 -6.45
C LYS A 29 4.80 7.44 -5.87
N PHE A 30 3.99 8.46 -6.15
CA PHE A 30 2.64 8.58 -5.61
C PHE A 30 1.55 8.18 -6.60
N LYS A 31 1.93 7.79 -7.83
CA LYS A 31 1.01 7.55 -8.94
C LYS A 31 0.05 8.72 -9.16
N ILE A 32 0.56 9.94 -9.01
CA ILE A 32 -0.20 11.18 -9.22
C ILE A 32 0.28 11.81 -10.52
N GLY A 33 -0.68 12.19 -11.36
CA GLY A 33 -0.46 13.02 -12.53
C GLY A 33 -1.19 14.34 -12.38
N VAL A 34 -0.51 15.45 -12.68
CA VAL A 34 -1.10 16.78 -12.69
C VAL A 34 -1.02 17.29 -14.12
N PHE A 35 -2.16 17.52 -14.74
CA PHE A 35 -2.28 18.14 -16.04
C PHE A 35 -2.76 19.58 -15.85
N ARG A 36 -2.07 20.54 -16.44
CA ARG A 36 -2.45 21.95 -16.44
C ARG A 36 -2.56 22.44 -17.87
N ASN A 37 -3.62 23.16 -18.16
CA ASN A 37 -3.82 23.77 -19.46
C ASN A 37 -4.38 25.17 -19.30
N VAL A 38 -3.96 26.07 -20.19
CA VAL A 38 -4.53 27.39 -20.36
C VAL A 38 -5.05 27.47 -21.78
N PHE A 39 -6.35 27.70 -21.92
CA PHE A 39 -6.99 27.76 -23.23
C PHE A 39 -8.00 28.89 -23.31
N THR A 40 -8.19 29.40 -24.52
CA THR A 40 -9.22 30.39 -24.83
C THR A 40 -10.21 29.78 -25.82
N VAL A 41 -11.50 29.89 -25.54
CA VAL A 41 -12.57 29.37 -26.41
C VAL A 41 -12.70 30.25 -27.66
N LYS A 42 -12.94 29.63 -28.81
CA LYS A 42 -13.08 30.28 -30.11
C LYS A 42 -14.30 29.74 -30.85
N ASN A 43 -14.76 30.50 -31.84
CA ASN A 43 -15.78 30.05 -32.80
C ASN A 43 -17.04 29.51 -32.10
N ILE A 44 -17.48 30.21 -31.04
CA ILE A 44 -18.62 29.80 -30.20
C ILE A 44 -19.92 29.73 -31.02
N GLU A 45 -20.06 30.61 -32.01
CA GLU A 45 -21.21 30.67 -32.91
C GLU A 45 -21.33 29.42 -33.80
N ASP A 46 -20.23 28.70 -34.03
CA ASP A 46 -20.20 27.46 -34.82
C ASP A 46 -20.55 26.22 -33.97
N ALA A 47 -20.82 26.39 -32.67
CA ALA A 47 -21.08 25.28 -31.76
C ALA A 47 -22.48 24.67 -32.01
N PRO A 48 -22.58 23.38 -32.37
CA PRO A 48 -23.85 22.78 -32.82
C PRO A 48 -24.93 22.73 -31.73
N GLU A 49 -24.53 22.61 -30.46
CA GLU A 49 -25.42 22.50 -29.30
C GLU A 49 -25.35 23.73 -28.37
N GLY A 50 -24.73 24.82 -28.84
CA GLY A 50 -24.56 26.06 -28.09
C GLY A 50 -23.29 26.13 -27.24
N SER A 51 -23.08 27.29 -26.60
CA SER A 51 -21.85 27.61 -25.88
C SER A 51 -21.60 26.75 -24.65
N ASP A 52 -22.67 26.37 -23.95
CA ASP A 52 -22.56 25.70 -22.64
C ASP A 52 -22.19 24.22 -22.84
N GLN A 53 -22.83 23.56 -23.80
CA GLN A 53 -22.44 22.21 -24.21
C GLN A 53 -21.02 22.18 -24.79
N LEU A 54 -20.62 23.21 -25.53
CA LEU A 54 -19.24 23.30 -26.03
C LEU A 54 -18.21 23.30 -24.89
N LEU A 55 -18.48 24.03 -23.80
CA LEU A 55 -17.57 24.08 -22.66
C LEU A 55 -17.52 22.74 -21.92
N GLU A 56 -18.66 22.07 -21.78
CA GLU A 56 -18.76 20.72 -21.22
C GLU A 56 -17.91 19.73 -22.03
N ASP A 57 -18.06 19.74 -23.35
CA ASP A 57 -17.31 18.90 -24.28
C ASP A 57 -15.81 19.20 -24.26
N LEU A 58 -15.42 20.47 -24.08
CA LEU A 58 -14.02 20.88 -23.92
C LEU A 58 -13.43 20.40 -22.59
N ILE A 59 -14.18 20.48 -21.49
CA ILE A 59 -13.76 19.94 -20.19
C ILE A 59 -13.54 18.43 -20.30
N ASP A 60 -14.48 17.71 -20.91
CA ASP A 60 -14.35 16.27 -21.17
C ASP A 60 -13.13 15.95 -22.03
N TYR A 61 -12.88 16.74 -23.07
CA TYR A 61 -11.68 16.64 -23.88
C TYR A 61 -10.41 16.77 -23.05
N PHE A 62 -10.32 17.77 -22.17
CA PHE A 62 -9.15 17.97 -21.33
C PHE A 62 -8.97 16.88 -20.28
N ILE A 63 -10.07 16.33 -19.73
CA ILE A 63 -10.01 15.21 -18.80
C ILE A 63 -9.44 13.96 -19.48
N GLU A 64 -9.90 13.62 -20.69
CA GLU A 64 -9.33 12.51 -21.44
C GLU A 64 -7.88 12.78 -21.88
N LYS A 65 -7.55 14.03 -22.22
CA LYS A 65 -6.17 14.41 -22.53
C LYS A 65 -5.27 14.21 -21.31
N ALA A 66 -5.74 14.57 -20.11
CA ALA A 66 -5.04 14.36 -18.85
C ALA A 66 -4.85 12.87 -18.52
N ASP A 67 -5.88 12.03 -18.73
CA ASP A 67 -5.78 10.59 -18.53
C ASP A 67 -4.69 9.96 -19.42
N LYS A 68 -4.67 10.36 -20.70
CA LYS A 68 -3.67 9.88 -21.67
C LYS A 68 -2.26 10.42 -21.40
N SER A 69 -2.12 11.68 -21.01
CA SER A 69 -0.82 12.34 -20.85
C SER A 69 -0.12 12.01 -19.52
N THR A 70 -0.89 11.78 -18.46
CA THR A 70 -0.34 11.45 -17.14
C THR A 70 0.12 10.00 -17.03
N GLY A 71 -0.46 9.09 -17.84
CA GLY A 71 -0.11 7.67 -17.87
C GLY A 71 -0.48 6.91 -16.58
N THR A 72 -1.12 7.59 -15.64
CA THR A 72 -1.64 7.03 -14.39
C THR A 72 -2.98 6.35 -14.65
N LYS A 73 -3.13 5.08 -14.26
CA LYS A 73 -4.45 4.43 -14.14
C LYS A 73 -5.23 5.12 -13.02
N ALA A 74 -5.84 6.26 -13.31
CA ALA A 74 -6.46 7.10 -12.32
C ALA A 74 -7.85 6.57 -11.98
N GLU A 75 -8.09 6.29 -10.70
CA GLU A 75 -9.42 5.92 -10.19
C GLU A 75 -10.18 7.14 -9.67
N LYS A 76 -9.44 8.20 -9.32
CA LYS A 76 -9.97 9.44 -8.79
C LYS A 76 -9.35 10.66 -9.48
N CYS A 77 -10.15 11.73 -9.58
CA CYS A 77 -9.71 13.02 -10.10
C CYS A 77 -10.18 14.18 -9.23
N SER A 78 -9.43 15.28 -9.28
CA SER A 78 -9.84 16.61 -8.84
C SER A 78 -9.64 17.58 -9.98
N ILE A 79 -10.56 18.53 -10.14
CA ILE A 79 -10.54 19.52 -11.22
C ILE A 79 -10.61 20.89 -10.58
N ILE A 80 -9.71 21.78 -10.99
CA ILE A 80 -9.72 23.18 -10.59
C ILE A 80 -9.78 24.03 -11.86
N ILE A 81 -10.78 24.90 -11.94
CA ILE A 81 -10.93 25.85 -13.05
C ILE A 81 -10.82 27.27 -12.51
N ARG A 82 -9.97 28.08 -13.15
CA ARG A 82 -9.72 29.48 -12.81
C ARG A 82 -9.85 30.33 -14.07
N SER A 83 -10.41 31.52 -13.93
CA SER A 83 -10.40 32.55 -14.96
C SER A 83 -10.50 33.92 -14.27
N ALA A 84 -10.01 34.97 -14.92
CA ALA A 84 -10.07 36.33 -14.39
C ALA A 84 -11.51 36.83 -14.15
N VAL A 85 -12.50 36.26 -14.85
CA VAL A 85 -13.91 36.63 -14.70
C VAL A 85 -14.62 35.93 -13.54
N LEU A 86 -14.10 34.77 -13.10
CA LEU A 86 -14.67 34.00 -12.02
C LEU A 86 -14.31 34.67 -10.68
N GLU A 87 -15.32 34.94 -9.85
CA GLU A 87 -15.09 35.52 -8.52
C GLU A 87 -14.31 34.55 -7.61
N LYS A 88 -14.54 33.25 -7.77
CA LYS A 88 -13.85 32.19 -7.05
C LYS A 88 -13.50 31.04 -8.01
N PRO A 89 -12.37 30.36 -7.80
CA PRO A 89 -12.06 29.13 -8.52
C PRO A 89 -13.16 28.08 -8.33
N ILE A 90 -13.47 27.37 -9.40
CA ILE A 90 -14.36 26.22 -9.36
C ILE A 90 -13.51 25.01 -9.01
N GLN A 91 -13.91 24.29 -7.96
CA GLN A 91 -13.14 23.20 -7.41
C GLN A 91 -14.03 21.98 -7.24
N ILE A 92 -13.76 20.96 -8.06
CA ILE A 92 -14.30 19.63 -7.84
C ILE A 92 -13.31 18.86 -6.95
N PRO A 93 -13.74 18.48 -5.74
CA PRO A 93 -12.87 17.77 -4.80
C PRO A 93 -12.51 16.40 -5.34
N TYR A 94 -11.41 15.87 -4.81
CA TYR A 94 -10.87 14.59 -5.21
C TYR A 94 -11.88 13.45 -4.99
N ARG A 95 -12.47 12.94 -6.07
CA ARG A 95 -13.55 11.94 -6.02
C ARG A 95 -13.39 10.87 -7.10
N GLY A 96 -14.13 9.79 -6.98
CA GLY A 96 -14.19 8.75 -8.01
C GLY A 96 -14.63 9.34 -9.35
N PHE A 97 -14.05 8.83 -10.44
CA PHE A 97 -14.39 9.31 -11.78
C PHE A 97 -15.82 8.91 -12.15
N ALA A 98 -16.80 9.73 -11.78
CA ALA A 98 -18.20 9.56 -12.11
C ALA A 98 -18.48 10.11 -13.51
N GLN A 99 -19.45 9.50 -14.21
CA GLN A 99 -19.86 9.92 -15.55
C GLN A 99 -20.39 11.37 -15.61
N ASN A 100 -20.81 11.92 -14.47
CA ASN A 100 -21.42 13.25 -14.38
C ASN A 100 -20.45 14.40 -14.02
N THR A 101 -19.14 14.19 -14.17
CA THR A 101 -18.13 15.17 -13.71
C THR A 101 -18.19 16.51 -14.45
N PRO A 102 -18.33 16.54 -15.80
CA PRO A 102 -18.50 17.78 -16.55
C PRO A 102 -19.76 18.55 -16.15
N GLN A 103 -20.89 17.88 -15.96
CA GLN A 103 -22.15 18.52 -15.59
C GLN A 103 -22.05 19.20 -14.21
N VAL A 104 -21.35 18.58 -13.26
CA VAL A 104 -21.08 19.22 -11.95
C VAL A 104 -20.16 20.45 -12.08
N VAL A 105 -19.23 20.45 -13.05
CA VAL A 105 -18.46 21.67 -13.36
C VAL A 105 -19.39 22.75 -13.89
N MET A 106 -20.28 22.40 -14.83
CA MET A 106 -21.22 23.33 -15.44
C MET A 106 -22.20 23.92 -14.41
N GLU A 107 -22.76 23.12 -13.50
CA GLU A 107 -23.61 23.61 -12.41
C GLU A 107 -22.87 24.63 -11.50
N GLN A 108 -21.60 24.36 -11.19
CA GLN A 108 -20.78 25.30 -10.43
C GLN A 108 -20.43 26.56 -11.24
N LEU A 109 -20.20 26.41 -12.55
CA LEU A 109 -19.99 27.54 -13.47
C LEU A 109 -21.21 28.44 -13.52
N ASP A 110 -22.41 27.89 -13.70
CA ASP A 110 -23.66 28.65 -13.75
C ASP A 110 -23.90 29.43 -12.47
N SER A 111 -23.59 28.82 -11.31
CA SER A 111 -23.72 29.51 -10.01
C SER A 111 -22.78 30.72 -9.88
N VAL A 112 -21.60 30.67 -10.51
CA VAL A 112 -20.59 31.74 -10.49
C VAL A 112 -20.79 32.75 -11.62
N ASP A 113 -21.29 32.33 -12.78
CA ASP A 113 -21.56 33.21 -13.93
C ASP A 113 -22.82 34.07 -13.71
N GLN A 114 -23.85 33.51 -13.06
CA GLN A 114 -25.05 34.27 -12.67
C GLN A 114 -24.73 35.41 -11.68
N SER A 115 -23.68 35.29 -10.86
CA SER A 115 -23.22 36.39 -10.00
C SER A 115 -22.44 37.46 -10.81
N GLY A 116 -21.68 37.04 -11.82
CA GLY A 116 -20.86 37.91 -12.68
C GLY A 116 -21.66 38.77 -13.66
N LYS A 117 -22.71 38.23 -14.30
CA LYS A 117 -23.59 38.97 -15.23
C LYS A 117 -24.32 40.13 -14.57
N ARG A 118 -24.63 40.04 -13.27
CA ARG A 118 -25.22 41.15 -12.48
C ARG A 118 -24.24 42.30 -12.24
N MET A 119 -22.93 42.07 -12.43
CA MET A 119 -21.84 43.01 -12.14
C MET A 119 -21.17 43.58 -13.41
N GLY A 120 -21.72 43.33 -14.60
CA GLY A 120 -21.20 43.88 -15.87
C GLY A 120 -19.86 43.28 -16.33
N ARG A 121 -19.52 42.07 -15.88
CA ARG A 121 -18.25 41.41 -16.23
C ARG A 121 -18.28 40.84 -17.66
N PRO A 122 -17.13 40.80 -18.36
CA PRO A 122 -17.03 40.17 -19.67
C PRO A 122 -17.29 38.65 -19.58
N SER A 123 -17.71 38.07 -20.71
CA SER A 123 -18.02 36.63 -20.80
C SER A 123 -16.80 35.75 -20.51
N LEU A 124 -17.01 34.61 -19.85
CA LEU A 124 -15.98 33.60 -19.59
C LEU A 124 -15.22 33.19 -20.86
N TYR A 125 -15.92 33.11 -21.99
CA TYR A 125 -15.35 32.70 -23.26
C TYR A 125 -14.39 33.73 -23.88
N SER A 126 -14.38 34.96 -23.37
CA SER A 126 -13.52 36.05 -23.86
C SER A 126 -12.18 36.15 -23.14
N GLN A 127 -11.94 35.31 -22.13
CA GLN A 127 -10.73 35.32 -21.31
C GLN A 127 -10.10 33.92 -21.26
N PRO A 128 -8.78 33.82 -21.02
CA PRO A 128 -8.15 32.53 -20.80
C PRO A 128 -8.76 31.78 -19.62
N ILE A 129 -8.98 30.48 -19.83
CA ILE A 129 -9.46 29.53 -18.83
C ILE A 129 -8.29 28.63 -18.44
N HIS A 130 -7.95 28.62 -17.16
CA HIS A 130 -6.95 27.73 -16.58
C HIS A 130 -7.66 26.51 -16.02
N ILE A 131 -7.37 25.33 -16.57
CA ILE A 131 -7.84 24.05 -16.05
C ILE A 131 -6.66 23.25 -15.49
N GLU A 132 -6.80 22.80 -14.25
CA GLU A 132 -5.85 21.93 -13.56
C GLU A 132 -6.58 20.64 -13.17
N ILE A 133 -6.09 19.51 -13.69
CA ILE A 133 -6.67 18.19 -13.48
C ILE A 133 -5.65 17.34 -12.76
N VAL A 134 -5.98 16.95 -11.53
CA VAL A 134 -5.16 16.07 -10.70
C VAL A 134 -5.75 14.68 -10.77
N MET A 135 -5.01 13.78 -11.39
CA MET A 135 -5.34 12.36 -11.56
C MET A 135 -4.54 11.53 -10.54
N GLY A 136 -5.16 10.55 -9.90
CA GLY A 136 -4.42 9.69 -8.99
C GLY A 136 -5.14 8.42 -8.53
N PRO A 137 -4.53 7.71 -7.57
CA PRO A 137 -5.01 6.41 -7.10
C PRO A 137 -6.27 6.53 -6.22
N SER A 138 -6.95 5.41 -5.97
CA SER A 138 -7.98 5.39 -4.92
C SER A 138 -7.40 5.71 -3.54
N HIS A 139 -8.30 6.00 -2.59
CA HIS A 139 -7.89 6.30 -1.21
C HIS A 139 -7.10 5.14 -0.59
N GLU A 140 -7.53 3.90 -0.81
CA GLU A 140 -6.86 2.69 -0.32
C GLU A 140 -5.46 2.53 -0.92
N GLU A 141 -5.33 2.71 -2.23
CA GLU A 141 -4.02 2.63 -2.90
C GLU A 141 -3.11 3.80 -2.51
N ALA A 142 -3.65 5.02 -2.32
CA ALA A 142 -2.90 6.15 -1.79
C ALA A 142 -2.33 5.86 -0.40
N LEU A 143 -3.15 5.30 0.52
CA LEU A 143 -2.69 4.88 1.84
C LEU A 143 -1.58 3.82 1.74
N ALA A 144 -1.76 2.80 0.90
CA ALA A 144 -0.73 1.78 0.68
C ALA A 144 0.58 2.37 0.12
N LEU A 145 0.51 3.39 -0.75
CA LEU A 145 1.69 4.08 -1.28
C LEU A 145 2.38 4.96 -0.23
N ILE A 146 1.60 5.60 0.66
CA ILE A 146 2.15 6.37 1.79
C ILE A 146 2.83 5.43 2.78
N GLU A 147 2.19 4.32 3.15
CA GLU A 147 2.80 3.29 4.00
C GLU A 147 4.07 2.74 3.35
N LYS A 148 4.04 2.47 2.04
CA LYS A 148 5.21 2.00 1.31
C LYS A 148 6.33 3.06 1.25
N GLY A 149 5.98 4.32 1.08
CA GLY A 149 6.90 5.45 1.07
C GLY A 149 7.53 5.73 2.44
N ASN A 150 6.76 5.55 3.52
CA ASN A 150 7.23 5.60 4.89
C ASN A 150 8.04 4.35 5.28
N SER A 151 7.84 3.23 4.58
CA SER A 151 8.69 2.04 4.66
C SER A 151 9.93 2.10 3.75
N GLY A 152 10.25 3.28 3.20
CA GLY A 152 11.50 3.54 2.50
C GLY A 152 12.72 3.14 3.34
N SER A 153 13.84 2.90 2.67
CA SER A 153 15.13 2.31 3.14
C SER A 153 15.83 2.95 4.35
N GLY A 154 15.15 3.75 5.17
CA GLY A 154 15.56 4.05 6.53
C GLY A 154 15.43 2.81 7.42
N ARG A 155 16.31 2.69 8.41
CA ARG A 155 16.14 1.71 9.50
C ARG A 155 14.71 1.82 10.01
N LYS A 156 13.96 0.71 10.04
CA LYS A 156 12.65 0.64 10.71
C LYS A 156 12.78 1.39 12.04
N SER A 157 11.86 2.34 12.29
CA SER A 157 11.84 3.03 13.58
C SER A 157 11.84 1.97 14.69
N ARG A 158 12.73 2.14 15.69
CA ARG A 158 12.83 1.19 16.80
C ARG A 158 11.50 1.17 17.54
N HIS A 159 10.75 0.09 17.39
CA HIS A 159 9.48 -0.06 18.07
C HIS A 159 9.73 -0.87 19.34
N ILE A 160 10.03 -0.16 20.43
CA ILE A 160 10.32 -0.79 21.72
C ILE A 160 9.01 -0.92 22.50
N MET A 161 8.56 -2.15 22.71
CA MET A 161 7.46 -2.44 23.63
C MET A 161 7.98 -3.14 24.87
N LYS A 162 7.77 -2.51 26.04
CA LYS A 162 8.11 -3.06 27.36
C LYS A 162 9.55 -3.61 27.43
N GLY A 163 10.51 -2.86 26.88
CA GLY A 163 11.94 -3.20 26.88
C GLY A 163 12.42 -4.07 25.72
N THR A 164 11.51 -4.62 24.90
CA THR A 164 11.85 -5.45 23.74
C THR A 164 11.71 -4.66 22.44
N ASP A 165 12.78 -4.59 21.65
CA ASP A 165 12.72 -4.06 20.29
C ASP A 165 12.00 -5.06 19.38
N LEU A 166 10.77 -4.75 18.99
CA LEU A 166 9.95 -5.62 18.14
C LEU A 166 10.61 -5.89 16.79
N ASN A 167 11.52 -5.02 16.33
CA ASN A 167 12.24 -5.24 15.08
C ASN A 167 13.22 -6.41 15.15
N ASN A 168 13.58 -6.86 16.37
CA ASN A 168 14.47 -8.01 16.59
C ASN A 168 13.68 -9.30 16.85
N LEU A 169 12.35 -9.27 16.77
CA LEU A 169 11.52 -10.46 16.94
C LEU A 169 11.36 -11.19 15.61
N ILE A 170 11.43 -12.52 15.68
CA ILE A 170 11.06 -13.41 14.59
C ILE A 170 9.59 -13.78 14.80
N GLU A 171 8.73 -13.27 13.94
CA GLU A 171 7.31 -13.60 13.98
C GLU A 171 7.06 -14.97 13.33
N VAL A 172 6.35 -15.84 14.05
CA VAL A 172 5.93 -17.17 13.56
C VAL A 172 4.46 -17.36 13.92
N ARG A 173 3.62 -17.67 12.93
CA ARG A 173 2.20 -17.95 13.14
C ARG A 173 1.87 -19.41 12.81
N ASN A 174 0.87 -19.97 13.48
CA ASN A 174 0.37 -21.32 13.16
C ASN A 174 -0.13 -21.41 11.71
N ASP A 175 -0.84 -20.38 11.24
CA ASP A 175 -1.36 -20.36 9.87
C ASP A 175 -0.27 -20.27 8.78
N ASP A 176 0.95 -19.90 9.15
CA ASP A 176 2.09 -19.99 8.24
C ASP A 176 2.45 -21.44 7.90
N LEU A 177 2.05 -22.36 8.77
CA LEU A 177 2.28 -23.79 8.69
C LEU A 177 0.97 -24.46 8.25
N GLY A 178 0.97 -25.07 7.07
CA GLY A 178 -0.11 -25.95 6.66
C GLY A 178 0.01 -27.34 7.30
N GLU A 179 -0.93 -28.20 7.00
CA GLU A 179 -0.87 -29.61 7.41
C GLU A 179 0.40 -30.29 6.84
N PRO A 180 1.06 -31.18 7.61
CA PRO A 180 0.70 -31.68 8.94
C PRO A 180 1.28 -30.86 10.12
N PHE A 181 1.92 -29.72 9.87
CA PHE A 181 2.75 -29.00 10.85
C PHE A 181 2.09 -27.74 11.43
N LYS A 182 0.79 -27.57 11.24
CA LYS A 182 0.04 -26.35 11.56
C LYS A 182 0.27 -25.83 12.99
N TYR A 183 0.42 -26.73 13.96
CA TYR A 183 0.58 -26.38 15.37
C TYR A 183 2.02 -26.57 15.89
N HIS A 184 3.01 -26.65 15.00
CA HIS A 184 4.43 -26.79 15.35
C HIS A 184 5.20 -25.45 15.34
N CYS A 185 4.52 -24.32 15.58
CA CYS A 185 5.14 -22.99 15.58
C CYS A 185 6.31 -22.86 16.55
N LEU A 186 6.27 -23.51 17.73
CA LEU A 186 7.37 -23.48 18.70
C LEU A 186 8.63 -24.14 18.13
N LEU A 187 8.51 -25.31 17.47
CA LEU A 187 9.67 -25.96 16.85
C LEU A 187 10.28 -25.08 15.77
N LEU A 188 9.43 -24.43 14.96
CA LEU A 188 9.91 -23.49 13.94
C LEU A 188 10.60 -22.28 14.58
N ALA A 189 10.00 -21.64 15.58
CA ALA A 189 10.58 -20.49 16.26
C ALA A 189 11.96 -20.82 16.86
N VAL A 190 12.08 -22.00 17.47
CA VAL A 190 13.35 -22.51 18.01
C VAL A 190 14.39 -22.74 16.91
N GLN A 191 14.02 -23.39 15.81
CA GLN A 191 14.93 -23.63 14.68
C GLN A 191 15.39 -22.33 14.00
N LEU A 192 14.48 -21.38 13.80
CA LEU A 192 14.82 -20.07 13.24
C LEU A 192 15.75 -19.29 14.17
N THR A 193 15.54 -19.37 15.48
CA THR A 193 16.42 -18.75 16.48
C THR A 193 17.80 -19.38 16.46
N LEU A 194 17.90 -20.71 16.42
CA LEU A 194 19.18 -21.41 16.30
C LEU A 194 19.92 -21.06 15.00
N MET A 195 19.20 -20.99 13.88
CA MET A 195 19.77 -20.60 12.59
C MET A 195 20.28 -19.16 12.63
N TYR A 196 19.57 -18.23 13.29
CA TYR A 196 20.01 -16.85 13.44
C TYR A 196 21.29 -16.71 14.28
N ILE A 197 21.40 -17.48 15.35
CA ILE A 197 22.55 -17.41 16.26
C ILE A 197 23.79 -18.04 15.61
N ASN A 198 23.61 -19.07 14.79
CA ASN A 198 24.70 -19.84 14.19
C ASN A 198 25.01 -19.44 12.73
N MET A 199 24.31 -18.47 12.13
CA MET A 199 24.62 -18.01 10.78
C MET A 199 25.88 -17.13 10.78
N ASP A 200 26.66 -17.22 9.71
CA ASP A 200 27.76 -16.32 9.46
C ASP A 200 27.24 -14.90 9.23
N ASN A 201 28.04 -13.92 9.64
CA ASN A 201 27.70 -12.50 9.51
C ASN A 201 27.90 -11.97 8.07
N THR A 202 27.47 -12.74 7.06
CA THR A 202 27.58 -12.38 5.64
C THR A 202 26.25 -11.82 5.10
N PRO A 203 26.29 -10.88 4.13
CA PRO A 203 25.07 -10.36 3.50
C PRO A 203 24.21 -11.45 2.85
N LYS A 204 24.86 -12.45 2.25
CA LYS A 204 24.20 -13.57 1.57
C LYS A 204 23.36 -14.41 2.54
N GLU A 205 23.93 -14.76 3.70
CA GLU A 205 23.23 -15.55 4.69
C GLU A 205 22.09 -14.78 5.36
N LYS A 206 22.31 -13.50 5.69
CA LYS A 206 21.24 -12.62 6.18
C LYS A 206 20.09 -12.54 5.19
N MET A 207 20.36 -12.40 3.90
CA MET A 207 19.32 -12.38 2.87
C MET A 207 18.57 -13.72 2.79
N ASN A 208 19.28 -14.84 2.84
CA ASN A 208 18.66 -16.18 2.85
C ASN A 208 17.77 -16.38 4.08
N PHE A 209 18.27 -15.99 5.26
CA PHE A 209 17.54 -16.03 6.52
C PHE A 209 16.26 -15.18 6.45
N GLN A 210 16.36 -13.95 5.94
CA GLN A 210 15.20 -13.06 5.75
C GLN A 210 14.16 -13.64 4.79
N ARG A 211 14.56 -14.36 3.74
CA ARG A 211 13.62 -15.06 2.84
C ARG A 211 12.87 -16.16 3.56
N ILE A 212 13.54 -16.92 4.43
CA ILE A 212 12.92 -17.98 5.23
C ILE A 212 11.92 -17.37 6.24
N ILE A 213 12.27 -16.28 6.93
CA ILE A 213 11.37 -15.60 7.89
C ILE A 213 10.21 -14.89 7.19
N ALA A 214 10.39 -14.38 5.97
CA ALA A 214 9.28 -13.77 5.26
C ALA A 214 8.13 -14.77 4.99
N GLY A 215 8.44 -16.08 4.87
CA GLY A 215 7.43 -17.14 4.72
C GLY A 215 6.64 -17.10 3.41
N LYS A 216 6.94 -16.14 2.53
CA LYS A 216 6.25 -15.95 1.26
C LYS A 216 6.80 -16.91 0.20
N GLY A 217 5.89 -17.58 -0.51
CA GLY A 217 6.20 -18.48 -1.62
C GLY A 217 6.43 -19.95 -1.22
N ALA A 218 6.23 -20.85 -2.19
CA ALA A 218 6.32 -22.30 -1.99
C ALA A 218 7.68 -22.75 -1.43
N ARG A 219 8.77 -22.17 -1.93
CA ARG A 219 10.14 -22.52 -1.51
C ARG A 219 10.39 -22.24 -0.02
N SER A 220 9.95 -21.07 0.47
CA SER A 220 10.10 -20.68 1.88
C SER A 220 9.29 -21.59 2.79
N LYS A 221 8.07 -21.97 2.37
CA LYS A 221 7.23 -22.95 3.09
C LYS A 221 7.91 -24.31 3.18
N THR A 222 8.42 -24.83 2.07
CA THR A 222 9.15 -26.11 2.05
C THR A 222 10.36 -26.08 2.99
N GLN A 223 11.14 -25.00 2.99
CA GLN A 223 12.29 -24.88 3.89
C GLN A 223 11.88 -24.87 5.36
N ARG A 224 10.80 -24.17 5.73
CA ARG A 224 10.25 -24.19 7.10
C ARG A 224 9.82 -25.59 7.50
N TYR A 225 9.18 -26.33 6.61
CA TYR A 225 8.79 -27.72 6.87
C TYR A 225 10.00 -28.62 7.06
N THR A 226 11.04 -28.44 6.26
CA THR A 226 12.31 -29.18 6.42
C THR A 226 12.91 -28.91 7.80
N LEU A 227 12.96 -27.65 8.27
CA LEU A 227 13.47 -27.33 9.60
C LEU A 227 12.70 -28.06 10.72
N ILE A 228 11.37 -28.07 10.67
CA ILE A 228 10.53 -28.77 11.64
C ILE A 228 10.78 -30.28 11.58
N LYS A 229 10.77 -30.85 10.36
CA LYS A 229 10.97 -32.28 10.12
C LYS A 229 12.33 -32.75 10.62
N ASP A 230 13.38 -31.98 10.35
CA ASP A 230 14.75 -32.30 10.75
C ASP A 230 14.88 -32.30 12.28
N MET A 231 14.27 -31.32 12.96
CA MET A 231 14.24 -31.30 14.42
C MET A 231 13.50 -32.52 14.98
N LEU A 232 12.33 -32.87 14.44
CA LEU A 232 11.57 -34.06 14.86
C LEU A 232 12.36 -35.36 14.66
N ILE A 233 13.07 -35.50 13.54
CA ILE A 233 13.94 -36.65 13.27
C ILE A 233 15.07 -36.71 14.31
N GLN A 234 15.70 -35.58 14.61
CA GLN A 234 16.79 -35.52 15.59
C GLN A 234 16.30 -35.83 17.00
N MET A 235 15.17 -35.25 17.43
CA MET A 235 14.56 -35.57 18.72
C MET A 235 14.27 -37.08 18.85
N LYS A 236 13.71 -37.69 17.80
CA LYS A 236 13.47 -39.14 17.77
C LYS A 236 14.77 -39.95 17.90
N ARG A 237 15.85 -39.53 17.25
CA ARG A 237 17.18 -40.19 17.33
C ARG A 237 17.75 -40.14 18.75
N HIS A 238 17.51 -39.06 19.49
CA HIS A 238 17.88 -38.94 20.91
C HIS A 238 16.85 -39.58 21.87
N GLY A 239 15.93 -40.41 21.38
CA GLY A 239 14.93 -41.09 22.21
C GLY A 239 13.83 -40.18 22.77
N ILE A 240 13.69 -38.96 22.25
CA ILE A 240 12.69 -37.99 22.69
C ILE A 240 11.46 -38.11 21.77
N ARG A 241 10.36 -38.61 22.32
CA ARG A 241 9.09 -38.74 21.58
C ARG A 241 8.39 -37.38 21.55
N TYR A 242 8.24 -36.81 20.35
CA TYR A 242 7.47 -35.59 20.11
C TYR A 242 6.31 -35.90 19.14
N PRO A 243 5.08 -35.42 19.39
CA PRO A 243 3.92 -35.71 18.53
C PRO A 243 4.08 -35.16 17.10
N LEU A 244 3.82 -36.01 16.10
CA LEU A 244 3.87 -35.63 14.68
C LEU A 244 2.65 -34.82 14.24
N LYS A 245 1.49 -35.06 14.87
CA LYS A 245 0.25 -34.33 14.63
C LYS A 245 -0.17 -33.74 15.97
N LEU A 246 -0.04 -32.43 16.09
CA LEU A 246 -0.55 -31.68 17.22
C LEU A 246 -1.95 -31.18 16.85
N GLN A 247 -2.89 -31.23 17.79
CA GLN A 247 -4.19 -30.55 17.63
C GLN A 247 -4.13 -29.11 18.13
N GLU A 248 -3.34 -28.90 19.18
CA GLU A 248 -3.04 -27.60 19.77
C GLU A 248 -1.61 -27.57 20.28
N TYR A 249 -1.12 -26.36 20.54
CA TYR A 249 0.21 -26.13 21.10
C TYR A 249 0.11 -25.89 22.61
N ASN A 250 0.84 -26.67 23.41
CA ASN A 250 0.99 -26.45 24.85
C ASN A 250 2.47 -26.21 25.22
N VAL A 251 2.75 -25.03 25.81
CA VAL A 251 4.10 -24.64 26.27
C VAL A 251 4.64 -25.61 27.32
N GLU A 252 3.82 -25.98 28.30
CA GLU A 252 4.23 -26.77 29.46
C GLU A 252 4.58 -28.21 29.08
N GLU A 253 3.90 -28.76 28.08
CA GLU A 253 4.18 -30.11 27.57
C GLU A 253 5.38 -30.15 26.63
N HIS A 254 5.52 -29.15 25.76
CA HIS A 254 6.47 -29.22 24.65
C HIS A 254 7.83 -28.56 24.95
N ALA A 255 7.86 -27.48 25.73
CA ALA A 255 9.11 -26.81 26.08
C ALA A 255 10.11 -27.72 26.83
N PRO A 256 9.68 -28.58 27.79
CA PRO A 256 10.59 -29.53 28.43
C PRO A 256 11.22 -30.54 27.46
N LEU A 257 10.46 -31.01 26.46
CA LEU A 257 10.97 -31.95 25.45
C LEU A 257 12.06 -31.31 24.59
N ILE A 258 11.86 -30.04 24.22
CA ILE A 258 12.84 -29.27 23.45
C ILE A 258 14.08 -28.99 24.29
N GLN A 259 13.92 -28.61 25.56
CA GLN A 259 15.06 -28.40 26.46
C GLN A 259 15.83 -29.69 26.69
N LYS A 260 15.13 -30.83 26.85
CA LYS A 260 15.79 -32.14 26.93
C LYS A 260 16.63 -32.40 25.67
N TYR A 261 16.07 -32.14 24.50
CA TYR A 261 16.80 -32.27 23.23
C TYR A 261 18.05 -31.36 23.17
N PHE A 262 17.95 -30.13 23.66
CA PHE A 262 19.11 -29.23 23.76
C PHE A 262 20.16 -29.75 24.73
N ASN A 263 19.77 -30.27 25.87
CA ASN A 263 20.71 -30.84 26.84
C ASN A 263 21.48 -32.04 26.26
N GLU A 264 20.83 -32.86 25.43
CA GLU A 264 21.44 -34.01 24.77
C GLU A 264 22.38 -33.60 23.62
N LYS A 265 21.95 -32.66 22.78
CA LYS A 265 22.68 -32.28 21.57
C LYS A 265 23.75 -31.21 21.80
N PHE A 266 23.49 -30.28 22.72
CA PHE A 266 24.31 -29.11 22.98
C PHE A 266 24.44 -28.88 24.50
N PRO A 267 25.17 -29.77 25.20
CA PRO A 267 25.21 -29.77 26.66
C PRO A 267 25.66 -28.41 27.23
N GLY A 268 24.75 -27.73 27.93
CA GLY A 268 25.02 -26.46 28.61
C GLY A 268 25.05 -25.21 27.72
N GLU A 269 24.97 -25.34 26.39
CA GLU A 269 25.07 -24.21 25.47
C GLU A 269 23.76 -23.41 25.36
N TYR A 270 22.63 -24.11 25.25
CA TYR A 270 21.33 -23.49 25.00
C TYR A 270 20.34 -23.70 26.13
N ARG A 271 19.61 -22.63 26.46
CA ARG A 271 18.52 -22.65 27.43
C ARG A 271 17.28 -22.01 26.83
N LEU A 272 16.15 -22.69 26.99
CA LEU A 272 14.85 -22.22 26.55
C LEU A 272 14.14 -21.52 27.71
N ALA A 273 13.58 -20.35 27.42
CA ALA A 273 12.68 -19.63 28.30
C ALA A 273 11.49 -19.16 27.47
N VAL A 274 10.28 -19.39 27.97
CA VAL A 274 9.05 -18.98 27.29
C VAL A 274 8.36 -17.93 28.14
N PHE A 275 7.99 -16.82 27.50
CA PHE A 275 7.30 -15.70 28.12
C PHE A 275 5.88 -15.61 27.57
N GLY A 276 4.95 -15.14 28.40
CA GLY A 276 3.55 -14.95 28.01
C GLY A 276 3.37 -13.70 27.16
N GLU A 277 2.15 -13.15 27.18
CA GLU A 277 1.87 -11.90 26.46
C GLU A 277 2.86 -10.78 26.85
N TYR A 278 3.16 -9.95 25.85
CA TYR A 278 4.12 -8.85 25.90
C TYR A 278 4.10 -8.15 27.26
N GLY A 279 5.19 -8.25 28.03
CA GLY A 279 5.39 -7.49 29.27
C GLY A 279 5.39 -8.25 30.59
N GLN A 280 5.08 -9.53 30.60
CA GLN A 280 5.36 -10.34 31.79
C GLN A 280 6.86 -10.69 31.78
N MET A 281 7.64 -9.99 32.61
CA MET A 281 9.07 -10.29 32.83
C MET A 281 9.28 -11.63 33.56
N LYS A 282 8.19 -12.29 33.98
CA LYS A 282 8.21 -13.62 34.60
C LYS A 282 7.98 -14.68 33.50
N PRO A 283 8.90 -15.64 33.31
CA PRO A 283 8.73 -16.67 32.30
C PRO A 283 7.53 -17.56 32.65
N LEU A 284 6.69 -17.87 31.65
CA LEU A 284 5.67 -18.92 31.74
C LEU A 284 6.33 -20.29 31.95
N TRP A 285 7.52 -20.47 31.37
CA TRP A 285 8.29 -21.69 31.53
C TRP A 285 9.80 -21.41 31.57
N LYS A 286 10.49 -22.02 32.54
CA LYS A 286 11.95 -22.07 32.68
C LYS A 286 12.38 -23.50 33.01
N GLY A 287 13.54 -23.92 32.50
CA GLY A 287 14.08 -25.25 32.82
C GLY A 287 14.31 -25.46 34.32
N ALA A 288 14.18 -26.72 34.78
CA ALA A 288 14.22 -27.13 36.20
C ALA A 288 15.44 -26.57 36.98
N ALA A 289 16.62 -26.54 36.36
CA ALA A 289 17.85 -26.02 36.99
C ALA A 289 17.80 -24.52 37.37
N ARG A 290 16.80 -23.77 36.90
CA ARG A 290 16.54 -22.37 37.30
C ARG A 290 15.32 -22.24 38.21
N ALA A 291 14.43 -23.23 38.26
CA ALA A 291 13.35 -23.28 39.25
C ALA A 291 13.91 -23.40 40.67
N GLU A 292 15.05 -24.07 40.83
CA GLU A 292 15.73 -24.26 42.13
C GLU A 292 16.51 -23.04 42.64
N LYS A 293 16.77 -22.03 41.80
CA LYS A 293 17.62 -20.86 42.13
C LYS A 293 16.86 -19.54 42.31
N ASP A 294 15.55 -19.52 42.04
CA ASP A 294 14.67 -18.37 42.32
C ASP A 294 13.66 -18.78 43.41
#